data_AF-X0RX16-F1
#
_entry.id   AF-X0RX16-F1
#
_cell.length_a   1.000
_cell.length_b   1.000
_cell.length_c   1.000
_cell.angle_alpha   90.00
_cell.angle_beta   90.00
_cell.angle_gamma   90.00
#
_symmetry.space_group_name_H-M   'P 1'
#
loop_
_entity.id
_entity.type
_entity.pdbx_description
1 polymer ?
#
loop_
_entity_poly.entity_id
_entity_poly.type
_entity_poly.pdbx_seq_one_letter_code
_entity_poly.pdbx_strand_id
1 'polypeptide(L)'
;MNTLSKQEARNFLLLRHFLLPPRRLQGHFGIETVLNSLRAIQYDPQNPCGRNIDLVLQARVGGIHPNDYHNWLYHEKKGVECYDKELCIVPIEDLTLCRKMRVKSKRYRKLDAFIKQNDQALVRILRKIDKEGPICSLDIKDTRKVNIF
;
A
#
# COMPACT_ATOMS: atom_id res chain seq x y z
N MET A 1 -0.97 -35.22 16.40
CA MET A 1 -0.56 -33.79 16.37
C MET A 1 0.68 -33.71 15.51
N ASN A 2 0.63 -33.02 14.37
CA ASN A 2 1.84 -32.82 13.56
C ASN A 2 2.66 -31.72 14.23
N THR A 3 3.77 -32.09 14.86
CA THR A 3 4.74 -31.16 15.44
C THR A 3 5.74 -30.74 14.38
N LEU A 4 5.98 -29.42 14.28
CA LEU A 4 6.92 -28.83 13.33
C LEU A 4 8.19 -28.41 14.07
N SER A 5 9.36 -28.84 13.59
CA SER A 5 10.63 -28.42 14.17
C SER A 5 10.91 -26.94 13.88
N LYS A 6 11.80 -26.34 14.68
CA LYS A 6 12.26 -24.96 14.43
C LYS A 6 12.89 -24.79 13.04
N GLN A 7 13.56 -25.82 12.54
CA GLN A 7 14.20 -25.79 11.23
C GLN A 7 13.16 -25.78 10.11
N GLU A 8 12.14 -26.63 10.21
CA GLU A 8 11.04 -26.67 9.25
C GLU A 8 10.26 -25.34 9.26
N ALA A 9 10.01 -24.76 10.43
CA ALA A 9 9.34 -23.46 10.55
C ALA A 9 10.12 -22.35 9.85
N ARG A 10 11.44 -22.32 10.07
CA ARG A 10 12.34 -21.35 9.42
C ARG A 10 12.32 -21.51 7.91
N ASN A 11 12.48 -22.74 7.42
CA ASN A 11 12.48 -23.02 5.98
C ASN A 11 11.14 -22.65 5.36
N PHE A 12 10.03 -22.99 6.00
CA PHE A 12 8.70 -22.60 5.56
C PHE A 12 8.56 -21.09 5.45
N LEU A 13 8.96 -20.32 6.48
CA LEU A 13 8.88 -18.86 6.43
C LEU A 13 9.76 -18.28 5.32
N LEU A 14 11.00 -18.74 5.18
CA LEU A 14 11.90 -18.25 4.12
C LEU A 14 11.35 -18.55 2.72
N LEU A 15 10.77 -19.73 2.51
CA LEU A 15 10.11 -20.10 1.25
C LEU A 15 8.84 -19.26 1.01
N ARG A 16 7.98 -19.11 2.03
CA ARG A 16 6.72 -18.36 1.97
C ARG A 16 6.95 -16.87 1.69
N HIS A 17 8.07 -16.32 2.15
CA HIS A 17 8.49 -14.94 1.94
C HIS A 17 9.43 -14.74 0.76
N PHE A 18 9.69 -15.78 -0.06
CA PHE A 18 10.55 -15.72 -1.25
C PHE A 18 12.00 -15.31 -0.97
N LEU A 19 12.51 -15.69 0.20
CA LEU A 19 13.89 -15.42 0.65
C LEU A 19 14.80 -16.64 0.49
N LEU A 20 14.27 -17.78 0.06
CA LEU A 20 15.03 -19.00 -0.18
C LEU A 20 14.57 -19.72 -1.47
N PRO A 21 15.45 -19.89 -2.47
CA PRO A 21 16.65 -19.05 -2.66
C PRO A 21 16.25 -17.57 -2.83
N PRO A 22 17.11 -16.62 -2.45
CA PRO A 22 16.85 -15.20 -2.63
C PRO A 22 16.76 -14.86 -4.11
N ARG A 23 15.99 -13.81 -4.46
CA ARG A 23 15.86 -13.31 -5.85
C ARG A 23 15.48 -14.37 -6.89
N ARG A 24 14.72 -15.40 -6.50
CA ARG A 24 14.26 -16.46 -7.42
C ARG A 24 13.21 -15.98 -8.43
N LEU A 25 12.49 -14.91 -8.10
CA LEU A 25 11.51 -14.27 -8.97
C LEU A 25 12.20 -13.18 -9.81
N GLN A 26 11.65 -12.81 -10.96
CA GLN A 26 12.28 -11.85 -11.88
C GLN A 26 11.30 -10.80 -12.39
N GLY A 27 11.77 -9.57 -12.53
CA GLY A 27 11.07 -8.46 -13.18
C GLY A 27 9.66 -8.19 -12.64
N HIS A 28 8.80 -7.68 -13.52
CA HIS A 28 7.41 -7.30 -13.20
C HIS A 28 6.58 -8.45 -12.64
N PHE A 29 6.71 -9.66 -13.23
CA PHE A 29 6.03 -10.85 -12.74
C PHE A 29 6.40 -11.16 -11.28
N GLY A 30 7.67 -10.98 -10.92
CA GLY A 30 8.14 -11.16 -9.56
C GLY A 30 7.57 -10.15 -8.59
N ILE A 31 7.49 -8.88 -9.00
CA ILE A 31 6.88 -7.80 -8.20
C ILE A 31 5.41 -8.14 -7.88
N GLU A 32 4.62 -8.46 -8.90
CA GLU A 32 3.21 -8.82 -8.75
C GLU A 32 3.04 -10.06 -7.85
N THR A 33 3.87 -11.09 -8.06
CA THR A 33 3.86 -12.30 -7.23
C THR A 33 4.12 -11.99 -5.75
N VAL A 34 5.12 -11.16 -5.45
CA VAL A 34 5.46 -10.78 -4.07
C VAL A 34 4.32 -9.97 -3.44
N LEU A 35 3.80 -8.96 -4.13
CA LEU A 35 2.73 -8.09 -3.61
C LEU A 35 1.44 -8.88 -3.34
N ASN A 36 1.03 -9.73 -4.27
CA ASN A 36 -0.17 -10.57 -4.11
C ASN A 36 -0.01 -11.63 -3.01
N SER A 37 1.22 -12.07 -2.76
CA SER A 37 1.50 -13.13 -1.78
C SER A 37 1.75 -12.59 -0.37
N LEU A 38 2.41 -11.44 -0.22
CA LEU A 38 2.66 -10.80 1.07
C LEU A 38 1.48 -9.94 1.55
N ARG A 39 0.62 -9.49 0.62
CA ARG A 39 -0.62 -8.71 0.86
C ARG A 39 -0.43 -7.29 1.39
N ALA A 40 0.55 -7.06 2.25
CA ALA A 40 0.85 -5.74 2.78
C ALA A 40 2.37 -5.56 2.92
N ILE A 41 2.89 -4.50 2.33
CA ILE A 41 4.27 -4.05 2.53
C ILE A 41 4.23 -2.59 2.96
N GLN A 42 4.92 -2.27 4.06
CA GLN A 42 4.98 -0.90 4.55
C GLN A 42 5.60 0.03 3.50
N TYR A 43 4.93 1.15 3.26
CA TYR A 43 5.47 2.26 2.50
C TYR A 43 6.05 3.28 3.47
N ASP A 44 7.39 3.28 3.57
CA ASP A 44 8.14 4.32 4.27
C ASP A 44 8.86 5.19 3.23
N PRO A 45 8.56 6.50 3.14
CA PRO A 45 9.21 7.39 2.20
C PRO A 45 10.66 7.71 2.57
N GLN A 46 11.12 7.39 3.79
CA GLN A 46 12.51 7.56 4.17
C GLN A 46 13.41 6.75 3.24
N ASN A 47 14.42 7.42 2.68
CA ASN A 47 15.30 6.86 1.67
C ASN A 47 16.80 7.09 1.93
N PRO A 48 17.32 6.86 3.16
CA PRO A 48 18.78 6.93 3.38
C PRO A 48 19.53 5.80 2.67
N CYS A 49 18.89 4.62 2.51
CA CYS A 49 19.47 3.42 1.92
C CYS A 49 18.60 2.77 0.83
N GLY A 50 17.51 3.42 0.41
CA GLY A 50 16.40 2.79 -0.32
C GLY A 50 15.09 2.96 0.44
N ARG A 51 13.96 3.17 -0.26
CA ARG A 51 12.63 3.10 0.36
C ARG A 51 12.35 1.66 0.78
N ASN A 52 11.57 1.48 1.85
CA ASN A 52 11.32 0.16 2.41
C ASN A 52 10.79 -0.85 1.37
N ILE A 53 9.81 -0.44 0.57
CA ILE A 53 9.22 -1.29 -0.49
C ILE A 53 10.24 -1.74 -1.53
N ASP A 54 11.15 -0.85 -1.96
CA ASP A 54 12.20 -1.18 -2.94
C ASP A 54 13.14 -2.25 -2.37
N LEU A 55 13.57 -2.08 -1.11
CA LEU A 55 14.43 -3.05 -0.41
C LEU A 55 13.74 -4.42 -0.25
N VAL A 56 12.45 -4.41 0.12
CA VAL A 56 11.65 -5.63 0.26
C VAL A 56 11.54 -6.38 -1.08
N LEU A 57 11.26 -5.67 -2.17
CA LEU A 57 11.15 -6.28 -3.49
C LEU A 57 12.50 -6.76 -4.02
N GLN A 58 13.56 -5.97 -3.91
CA GLN A 58 14.91 -6.32 -4.41
C GLN A 58 15.55 -7.49 -3.65
N ALA A 59 15.13 -7.79 -2.42
CA ALA A 59 15.54 -9.00 -1.72
C ALA A 59 14.94 -10.29 -2.34
N ARG A 60 13.80 -10.16 -3.04
CA ARG A 60 12.94 -11.27 -3.48
C ARG A 60 12.89 -11.43 -5.01
N VAL A 61 13.14 -10.34 -5.73
CA VAL A 61 12.99 -10.23 -7.19
C VAL A 61 14.30 -9.73 -7.79
N GLY A 62 14.84 -10.47 -8.75
CA GLY A 62 16.00 -10.06 -9.54
C GLY A 62 15.59 -9.16 -10.72
N GLY A 63 16.56 -8.38 -11.20
CA GLY A 63 16.41 -7.58 -12.43
C GLY A 63 15.44 -6.40 -12.31
N ILE A 64 15.21 -5.88 -11.10
CA ILE A 64 14.33 -4.72 -10.86
C ILE A 64 15.10 -3.52 -10.31
N HIS A 65 14.63 -2.33 -10.63
CA HIS A 65 15.14 -1.05 -10.18
C HIS A 65 14.16 -0.37 -9.22
N PRO A 66 14.62 0.62 -8.43
CA PRO A 66 13.75 1.38 -7.55
C PRO A 66 12.57 1.99 -8.31
N ASN A 67 11.37 1.90 -7.73
CA ASN A 67 10.10 2.33 -8.30
C ASN A 67 9.50 1.45 -9.42
N ASP A 68 10.10 0.31 -9.80
CA ASP A 68 9.48 -0.57 -10.81
C ASP A 68 8.06 -1.05 -10.42
N TYR A 69 7.75 -1.07 -9.12
CA TYR A 69 6.41 -1.36 -8.60
C TYR A 69 5.35 -0.28 -8.95
N HIS A 70 5.76 0.91 -9.39
CA HIS A 70 4.84 1.99 -9.80
C HIS A 70 3.98 1.57 -10.99
N ASN A 71 4.51 0.74 -11.89
CA ASN A 71 3.71 0.19 -12.98
C ASN A 71 2.52 -0.61 -12.45
N TRP A 72 2.77 -1.56 -11.55
CA TRP A 72 1.72 -2.36 -10.92
C TRP A 72 0.74 -1.50 -10.08
N LEU A 73 1.28 -0.54 -9.32
CA LEU A 73 0.52 0.28 -8.38
C LEU A 73 -0.34 1.36 -9.08
N TYR A 74 0.28 2.22 -9.89
CA TYR A 74 -0.34 3.42 -10.43
C TYR A 74 -0.82 3.29 -11.87
N HIS A 75 -0.11 2.52 -12.70
CA HIS A 75 -0.47 2.37 -14.12
C HIS A 75 -1.48 1.24 -14.33
N GLU A 76 -1.21 0.04 -13.84
CA GLU A 76 -2.11 -1.11 -13.90
C GLU A 76 -3.23 -1.03 -12.86
N LYS A 77 -3.10 -0.15 -11.86
CA LYS A 77 -4.09 0.07 -10.78
C LYS A 77 -4.46 -1.22 -10.02
N LYS A 78 -3.49 -2.12 -9.88
CA LYS A 78 -3.65 -3.39 -9.16
C LYS A 78 -3.39 -3.27 -7.66
N GLY A 79 -2.82 -2.15 -7.23
CA GLY A 79 -2.55 -1.84 -5.84
C GLY A 79 -3.19 -0.56 -5.35
N VAL A 80 -3.13 -0.35 -4.04
CA VAL A 80 -3.50 0.91 -3.39
C VAL A 80 -2.68 1.11 -2.13
N GLU A 81 -2.39 2.37 -1.82
CA GLU A 81 -1.80 2.75 -0.55
C GLU A 81 -2.91 2.82 0.52
N CYS A 82 -2.73 2.05 1.59
CA CYS A 82 -3.72 1.82 2.61
C CYS A 82 -3.05 1.86 3.99
N TYR A 83 -3.70 2.50 4.97
CA TYR A 83 -3.26 2.34 6.36
C TYR A 83 -3.70 0.98 6.89
N ASP A 84 -2.74 0.11 7.18
CA ASP A 84 -2.84 -1.14 7.94
C ASP A 84 -1.78 -1.16 9.03
N LYS A 85 -2.16 -0.69 10.23
CA LYS A 85 -1.27 -0.21 11.31
C LYS A 85 -0.40 0.98 10.88
N GLU A 86 0.40 0.82 9.83
CA GLU A 86 1.20 1.85 9.15
C GLU A 86 0.71 2.08 7.72
N LEU A 87 1.28 3.05 7.01
CA LEU A 87 1.01 3.19 5.57
C LEU A 87 1.63 2.01 4.83
N CYS A 88 0.83 1.28 4.06
CA CYS A 88 1.23 0.08 3.33
C CYS A 88 0.76 0.15 1.88
N ILE A 89 1.48 -0.51 0.98
CA ILE A 89 0.97 -0.90 -0.34
C ILE A 89 0.29 -2.26 -0.19
N VAL A 90 -0.97 -2.34 -0.63
CA VAL A 90 -1.77 -3.57 -0.63
C VAL A 90 -2.38 -3.81 -2.01
N PRO A 91 -2.69 -5.07 -2.37
CA PRO A 91 -3.53 -5.40 -3.52
C PRO A 91 -4.91 -4.74 -3.43
N ILE A 92 -5.43 -4.30 -4.57
CA ILE A 92 -6.65 -3.48 -4.63
C ILE A 92 -7.86 -4.21 -4.05
N GLU A 93 -7.90 -5.54 -4.15
CA GLU A 93 -8.97 -6.38 -3.59
C GLU A 93 -9.00 -6.37 -2.05
N ASP A 94 -7.87 -6.10 -1.39
CA ASP A 94 -7.77 -5.97 0.08
C ASP A 94 -8.23 -4.61 0.60
N LEU A 95 -8.53 -3.65 -0.28
CA LEU A 95 -8.99 -2.32 0.13
C LEU A 95 -10.22 -2.39 1.04
N THR A 96 -11.11 -3.36 0.81
CA THR A 96 -12.29 -3.56 1.67
C THR A 96 -11.92 -4.01 3.08
N LEU A 97 -10.91 -4.86 3.24
CA LEU A 97 -10.39 -5.29 4.54
C LEU A 97 -9.71 -4.12 5.26
N CYS A 98 -8.86 -3.37 4.55
CA CYS A 98 -8.25 -2.15 5.07
C CYS A 98 -9.32 -1.18 5.61
N ARG A 99 -10.39 -0.94 4.85
CA ARG A 99 -11.49 -0.04 5.25
C ARG A 99 -12.20 -0.53 6.51
N LYS A 100 -12.47 -1.84 6.65
CA LYS A 100 -13.10 -2.40 7.85
C LYS A 100 -12.25 -2.22 9.11
N MET A 101 -10.94 -2.39 8.99
CA MET A 101 -10.01 -2.18 10.11
C MET A 101 -9.96 -0.71 10.55
N ARG A 102 -10.08 0.23 9.60
CA ARG A 102 -10.11 1.67 9.87
C ARG A 102 -11.32 2.11 10.70
N VAL A 103 -12.52 1.60 10.41
CA VAL A 103 -13.78 1.99 11.09
C VAL A 103 -13.72 1.78 12.61
N LYS A 104 -12.91 0.83 13.09
CA LYS A 104 -12.76 0.52 14.52
C LYS A 104 -11.88 1.51 15.30
N SER A 105 -11.15 2.39 14.62
CA SER A 105 -10.19 3.30 15.24
C SER A 105 -10.85 4.62 15.67
N LYS A 106 -10.48 5.15 16.86
CA LYS A 106 -10.98 6.43 17.39
C LYS A 106 -10.73 7.61 16.43
N ARG A 107 -9.65 7.55 15.64
CA ARG A 107 -9.32 8.53 14.60
C ARG A 107 -10.38 8.61 13.51
N TYR A 108 -11.07 7.50 13.21
CA TYR A 108 -12.07 7.43 12.13
C TYR A 108 -13.49 7.82 12.57
N ARG A 109 -13.80 7.82 13.88
CA ARG A 109 -15.08 8.38 14.35
C ARG A 109 -15.25 9.87 14.04
N LYS A 110 -14.15 10.63 14.04
CA LYS A 110 -14.14 12.04 13.61
C LYS A 110 -14.29 12.21 12.09
N LEU A 111 -13.96 11.17 11.31
CA LEU A 111 -14.03 11.22 9.84
C LEU A 111 -15.47 11.29 9.34
N ASP A 112 -16.41 10.53 9.94
CA ASP A 112 -17.81 10.58 9.51
C ASP A 112 -18.42 11.96 9.70
N ALA A 113 -18.13 12.61 10.84
CA ALA A 113 -18.54 13.98 11.10
C ALA A 113 -17.91 14.96 10.11
N PHE A 114 -16.61 14.80 9.84
CA PHE A 114 -15.90 15.60 8.84
C PHE A 114 -16.49 15.46 7.44
N ILE A 115 -16.79 14.23 6.99
CA ILE A 115 -17.39 13.97 5.68
C ILE A 115 -18.73 14.67 5.60
N LYS A 116 -19.60 14.51 6.61
CA LYS A 116 -20.91 15.17 6.66
C LYS A 116 -20.80 16.69 6.64
N GLN A 117 -19.87 17.26 7.42
CA GLN A 117 -19.67 18.71 7.49
C GLN A 117 -19.12 19.30 6.17
N ASN A 118 -18.37 18.51 5.40
CA ASN A 118 -17.66 18.98 4.20
C ASN A 118 -18.18 18.37 2.90
N ASP A 119 -19.37 17.75 2.92
CA ASP A 119 -19.93 16.97 1.80
C ASP A 119 -19.86 17.71 0.45
N GLN A 120 -20.37 18.95 0.41
CA GLN A 120 -20.33 19.75 -0.82
C GLN A 120 -18.91 20.02 -1.33
N ALA A 121 -17.93 20.22 -0.43
CA ALA A 121 -16.54 20.43 -0.81
C ALA A 121 -15.91 19.14 -1.35
N LEU A 122 -16.19 18.00 -0.71
CA LEU A 122 -15.74 16.69 -1.17
C LEU A 122 -16.32 16.34 -2.54
N VAL A 123 -17.62 16.58 -2.76
CA VAL A 123 -18.27 16.41 -4.07
C VAL A 123 -17.59 17.26 -5.15
N ARG A 124 -17.23 18.51 -4.85
CA ARG A 124 -16.50 19.37 -5.81
C ARG A 124 -15.12 18.82 -6.16
N ILE A 125 -14.38 18.31 -5.17
CA ILE A 125 -13.06 17.70 -5.39
C ILE A 125 -13.20 16.43 -6.25
N LEU A 126 -14.16 15.56 -5.94
CA LEU A 126 -14.41 14.35 -6.72
C LEU A 126 -14.78 14.66 -8.16
N ARG A 127 -15.64 15.66 -8.40
CA ARG A 127 -15.98 16.12 -9.76
C ARG A 127 -14.78 16.69 -10.51
N LYS A 128 -13.88 17.40 -9.81
CA LYS A 128 -12.64 17.92 -10.41
C LYS A 128 -11.73 16.77 -10.85
N ILE A 129 -11.54 15.76 -9.99
CA ILE A 129 -10.76 14.55 -10.31
C ILE A 129 -11.36 13.80 -11.50
N ASP A 130 -12.68 13.66 -11.54
CA ASP A 130 -13.37 12.98 -12.65
C ASP A 130 -13.17 13.71 -13.99
N LYS A 131 -13.20 15.04 -13.98
CA LYS A 131 -13.04 15.88 -15.18
C LYS A 131 -11.58 16.02 -15.64
N GLU A 132 -10.66 16.23 -14.71
CA GLU A 132 -9.27 16.63 -15.00
C GLU A 132 -8.28 15.46 -14.88
N GLY A 133 -8.72 14.32 -14.35
CA GLY A 133 -7.86 13.20 -14.00
C GLY A 133 -7.21 13.35 -12.61
N PRO A 134 -6.14 12.59 -12.33
CA PRO A 134 -5.44 12.68 -11.05
C PRO A 134 -4.92 14.09 -10.78
N ILE A 135 -5.26 14.65 -9.62
CA ILE A 135 -4.77 15.95 -9.14
C ILE A 135 -4.00 15.76 -7.83
N CYS A 136 -3.04 16.64 -7.55
CA CYS A 136 -2.33 16.69 -6.28
C CYS A 136 -2.92 17.77 -5.35
N SER A 137 -2.43 17.83 -4.10
CA SER A 137 -2.90 18.83 -3.13
C SER A 137 -2.63 20.27 -3.57
N LEU A 138 -1.59 20.52 -4.36
CA LEU A 138 -1.26 21.85 -4.89
C LEU A 138 -2.26 22.35 -5.94
N ASP A 139 -3.00 21.44 -6.58
CA ASP A 139 -4.05 21.80 -7.55
C ASP A 139 -5.34 22.27 -6.88
N ILE A 140 -5.44 22.12 -5.56
CA ILE A 140 -6.58 22.55 -4.75
C ILE A 140 -6.31 23.98 -4.25
N LYS A 141 -6.98 24.96 -4.86
CA LYS A 141 -6.84 26.39 -4.52
C LYS A 141 -7.58 26.83 -3.23
N ASP A 142 -8.33 25.92 -2.61
CA ASP A 142 -9.07 26.21 -1.38
C ASP A 142 -8.09 26.32 -0.20
N THR A 143 -7.94 27.52 0.37
CA THR A 143 -7.00 27.81 1.46
C THR A 143 -7.61 27.68 2.85
N ARG A 144 -8.90 27.27 2.95
CA ARG A 144 -9.56 27.13 4.25
C ARG A 144 -8.90 26.01 5.05
N LYS A 145 -8.55 26.29 6.30
CA LYS A 145 -8.04 25.29 7.23
C LYS A 145 -9.18 24.39 7.68
N VAL A 146 -9.06 23.08 7.44
CA VAL A 146 -10.04 22.10 7.93
C VAL A 146 -9.39 21.27 9.03
N ASN A 147 -9.92 21.37 10.25
CA ASN A 147 -9.44 20.57 11.38
C ASN A 147 -10.09 19.19 11.34
N ILE A 148 -9.29 18.18 11.06
CA ILE A 148 -9.65 16.76 11.17
C ILE A 148 -9.30 16.17 12.55
N PHE A 149 -8.76 16.99 13.47
CA PHE A 149 -8.33 16.62 14.81
C PHE A 149 -8.79 17.62 15.85
#